data_AF-A0A8H8UJX0-F1
#
_entry.id   AF-A0A8H8UJX0-F1
#
_cell.length_a   1.000
_cell.length_b   1.000
_cell.length_c   1.000
_cell.angle_alpha   90.00
_cell.angle_beta   90.00
_cell.angle_gamma   90.00
#
_symmetry.space_group_name_H-M   'P 1'
#
loop_
_entity.id
_entity.type
_entity.pdbx_description
1 polymer ?
#
loop_
_entity_poly.entity_id
_entity_poly.type
_entity_poly.pdbx_seq_one_letter_code
_entity_poly.pdbx_strand_id
1 'polypeptide(L)'
;MSAASVPNGEAQLEKKLADVSLGEDKANVPIGTATSTQPSSVAASLREKTAGPLKTPIVDPVESAVPNPPATLTAEQQSKYESLLETVKSWEEVPSTTGRNGPVTESEIMWLSKECLLRYLRATKWHTADAAKRVLGTLTWRREYGVEDLTGDAMSPENETGKQLILGYDIAARPCQYLNPGRQNTEPSPRQVQHLVFMVEQSIQLMVPGQETLALLINFKSSKSRSNTAPGIGQGREVLNILQTHYPERLGRALIINVPWVVWGFFKLITPFIDPLTKEKLKFNDNMRLHVPPQQLWKEFQGDLDFEYDHDVYWPALIKLCEEKHSEQRARWVKAGKHYGESEIYMRGGDASSVGSVTGQETGDAPDDTDDTLEKGKEALETVKE
;
A
#
# COMPACT_ATOMS: atom_id res chain seq x y z
N MET A 1 -62.58 28.33 -34.56
CA MET A 1 -62.42 26.97 -35.13
C MET A 1 -60.94 26.64 -35.06
N SER A 2 -60.40 25.61 -34.45
CA SER A 2 -60.89 24.57 -33.54
C SER A 2 -59.68 24.16 -32.69
N ALA A 3 -59.89 23.97 -31.39
CA ALA A 3 -58.91 23.38 -30.48
C ALA A 3 -58.97 21.84 -30.55
N ALA A 4 -57.85 21.16 -30.32
CA ALA A 4 -57.76 19.73 -30.00
C ALA A 4 -56.43 19.53 -29.23
N SER A 5 -56.43 19.46 -27.88
CA SER A 5 -56.77 18.34 -26.99
C SER A 5 -55.81 17.14 -27.10
N VAL A 6 -54.91 17.05 -26.11
CA VAL A 6 -54.01 15.93 -25.80
C VAL A 6 -54.79 14.78 -25.15
N PRO A 7 -54.51 13.50 -25.45
CA PRO A 7 -54.95 12.38 -24.62
C PRO A 7 -53.83 11.73 -23.81
N ASN A 8 -54.27 11.28 -22.64
CA ASN A 8 -53.60 10.76 -21.46
C ASN A 8 -53.19 9.27 -21.62
N GLY A 9 -52.03 8.87 -21.10
CA GLY A 9 -51.41 7.55 -21.33
C GLY A 9 -51.18 6.68 -20.08
N GLU A 10 -51.93 6.91 -18.99
CA GLU A 10 -51.83 6.15 -17.73
C GLU A 10 -52.60 4.80 -17.72
N ALA A 11 -52.93 4.22 -18.88
CA ALA A 11 -53.78 3.02 -18.96
C ALA A 11 -53.05 1.74 -19.44
N GLN A 12 -51.72 1.62 -19.28
CA GLN A 12 -50.96 0.45 -19.75
C GLN A 12 -50.09 -0.27 -18.69
N LEU A 13 -50.29 -0.02 -17.40
CA LEU A 13 -49.51 -0.67 -16.32
C LEU A 13 -50.29 -1.65 -15.40
N GLU A 14 -51.60 -1.84 -15.60
CA GLU A 14 -52.42 -2.70 -14.71
C GLU A 14 -52.89 -4.03 -15.33
N LYS A 15 -52.17 -4.61 -16.30
CA LYS A 15 -52.67 -5.83 -16.98
C LYS A 15 -51.73 -7.04 -17.10
N LYS A 16 -50.81 -7.27 -16.16
CA LYS A 16 -50.04 -8.53 -16.09
C LYS A 16 -49.73 -9.05 -14.67
N LEU A 17 -50.67 -8.96 -13.74
CA LEU A 17 -50.50 -9.47 -12.37
C LEU A 17 -51.61 -10.45 -11.91
N ALA A 18 -52.30 -11.11 -12.84
CA ALA A 18 -53.45 -11.96 -12.52
C ALA A 18 -53.42 -13.37 -13.13
N ASP A 19 -52.24 -13.97 -13.32
CA ASP A 19 -52.11 -15.39 -13.70
C ASP A 19 -50.96 -16.07 -12.93
N VAL A 20 -51.17 -16.37 -11.65
CA VAL A 20 -50.45 -17.45 -10.96
C VAL A 20 -51.42 -18.13 -9.99
N SER A 21 -51.88 -19.32 -10.38
CA SER A 21 -52.71 -20.21 -9.56
C SER A 21 -51.83 -20.96 -8.55
N LEU A 22 -52.23 -20.95 -7.27
CA LEU A 22 -51.62 -21.73 -6.20
C LEU A 22 -52.12 -23.18 -6.27
N GLY A 23 -51.20 -24.11 -6.58
CA GLY A 23 -51.42 -25.54 -6.45
C GLY A 23 -50.72 -26.06 -5.20
N GLU A 24 -51.49 -26.59 -4.26
CA GLU A 24 -51.00 -27.43 -3.18
C GLU A 24 -50.66 -28.80 -3.76
N ASP A 25 -49.41 -29.26 -3.61
CA ASP A 25 -49.11 -30.69 -3.70
C ASP A 25 -47.96 -31.07 -2.76
N LYS A 26 -48.26 -32.03 -1.89
CA LYS A 26 -47.33 -32.67 -0.96
C LYS A 26 -46.46 -33.66 -1.74
N ALA A 27 -45.16 -33.43 -1.82
CA ALA A 27 -44.19 -34.48 -2.14
C ALA A 27 -42.84 -34.23 -1.46
N ASN A 28 -42.35 -35.31 -0.85
CA ASN A 28 -41.17 -35.46 -0.03
C ASN A 28 -39.86 -35.07 -0.77
N VAL A 29 -39.10 -34.09 -0.27
CA VAL A 29 -37.77 -33.71 -0.79
C VAL A 29 -36.70 -34.08 0.25
N PRO A 30 -35.62 -34.80 -0.11
CA PRO A 30 -34.56 -35.13 0.83
C PRO A 30 -33.84 -33.86 1.29
N ILE A 31 -33.53 -33.78 2.59
CA ILE A 31 -32.71 -32.72 3.17
C ILE A 31 -31.30 -32.83 2.59
N GLY A 32 -31.05 -32.12 1.50
CA GLY A 32 -29.72 -31.78 1.05
C GLY A 32 -29.21 -30.64 1.92
N THR A 33 -28.16 -30.90 2.71
CA THR A 33 -27.38 -29.89 3.41
C THR A 33 -26.92 -28.82 2.42
N ALA A 34 -27.56 -27.66 2.45
CA ALA A 34 -27.11 -26.48 1.74
C ALA A 34 -25.86 -25.95 2.44
N THR A 35 -24.69 -26.32 1.91
CA THR A 35 -23.45 -25.66 2.27
C THR A 35 -23.54 -24.23 1.76
N SER A 36 -23.68 -23.26 2.66
CA SER A 36 -23.53 -21.84 2.36
C SER A 36 -22.08 -21.58 1.97
N THR A 37 -21.75 -21.75 0.69
CA THR A 37 -20.45 -21.34 0.16
C THR A 37 -20.45 -19.82 0.06
N GLN A 38 -19.90 -19.15 1.06
CA GLN A 38 -19.50 -17.75 0.94
C GLN A 38 -18.57 -17.62 -0.29
N PRO A 39 -18.70 -16.58 -1.13
CA PRO A 39 -17.77 -16.38 -2.23
C PRO A 39 -16.34 -16.28 -1.67
N SER A 40 -15.42 -17.08 -2.21
CA SER A 40 -14.00 -17.04 -1.84
C SER A 40 -13.40 -15.67 -2.18
N SER A 41 -12.50 -15.17 -1.33
CA SER A 41 -11.82 -13.89 -1.60
C SER A 41 -10.92 -13.99 -2.83
N VAL A 42 -10.56 -12.85 -3.44
CA VAL A 42 -9.60 -12.77 -4.54
C VAL A 42 -8.26 -13.35 -4.08
N ALA A 43 -7.79 -12.96 -2.90
CA ALA A 43 -6.55 -13.51 -2.33
C ALA A 43 -6.62 -15.03 -2.13
N ALA A 44 -7.75 -15.58 -1.70
CA ALA A 44 -7.92 -17.03 -1.57
C ALA A 44 -7.82 -17.72 -2.94
N SER A 45 -8.49 -17.17 -3.95
CA SER A 45 -8.50 -17.71 -5.31
C SER A 45 -7.11 -17.66 -5.96
N LEU A 46 -6.33 -16.60 -5.72
CA LEU A 46 -4.96 -16.45 -6.24
C LEU A 46 -3.92 -17.36 -5.56
N ARG A 47 -4.22 -17.94 -4.40
CA ARG A 47 -3.34 -18.92 -3.72
C ARG A 47 -3.49 -20.33 -4.30
N GLU A 48 -4.56 -20.58 -5.04
CA GLU A 48 -4.78 -21.88 -5.67
C GLU A 48 -3.71 -22.14 -6.74
N LYS A 49 -3.06 -23.30 -6.67
CA LYS A 49 -2.03 -23.66 -7.63
C LYS A 49 -2.67 -24.07 -8.95
N THR A 50 -2.32 -23.37 -10.02
CA THR A 50 -2.66 -23.75 -11.40
C THR A 50 -1.51 -24.49 -12.06
N ALA A 51 -1.83 -25.40 -12.99
CA ALA A 51 -0.81 -26.03 -13.82
C ALA A 51 -0.26 -25.03 -14.86
N GLY A 52 1.06 -25.10 -15.13
CA GLY A 52 1.74 -24.23 -16.10
C GLY A 52 2.36 -22.98 -15.46
N PRO A 53 2.82 -22.02 -16.30
CA PRO A 53 3.38 -20.75 -15.82
C PRO A 53 2.37 -19.95 -15.00
N LEU A 54 2.82 -19.29 -13.93
CA LEU A 54 2.02 -18.34 -13.18
C LEU A 54 1.71 -17.13 -14.07
N LYS A 55 0.46 -16.67 -14.06
CA LYS A 55 0.00 -15.49 -14.82
C LYS A 55 -0.54 -14.36 -13.95
N THR A 56 -0.64 -14.58 -12.64
CA THR A 56 -1.24 -13.66 -11.68
C THR A 56 -0.21 -13.19 -10.65
N PRO A 57 -0.50 -12.13 -9.86
CA PRO A 57 0.35 -11.74 -8.74
C PRO A 57 0.46 -12.85 -7.69
N ILE A 58 1.56 -12.86 -6.95
CA ILE A 58 1.72 -13.66 -5.73
C ILE A 58 1.15 -12.86 -4.57
N VAL A 59 0.30 -13.50 -3.76
CA VAL A 59 -0.42 -12.84 -2.65
C VAL A 59 0.45 -12.64 -1.42
N ASP A 60 1.28 -13.63 -1.08
CA ASP A 60 2.00 -13.65 0.19
C ASP A 60 3.51 -13.80 -0.01
N PRO A 61 4.34 -13.20 0.87
CA PRO A 61 5.74 -13.54 0.98
C PRO A 61 5.90 -15.01 1.41
N VAL A 62 7.08 -15.58 1.17
CA VAL A 62 7.45 -16.87 1.77
C VAL A 62 7.59 -16.69 3.28
N GLU A 63 7.37 -17.74 4.06
CA GLU A 63 7.44 -17.70 5.52
C GLU A 63 8.78 -17.15 6.06
N SER A 64 9.88 -17.43 5.37
CA SER A 64 11.21 -16.92 5.74
C SER A 64 11.42 -15.43 5.44
N ALA A 65 10.58 -14.83 4.61
CA ALA A 65 10.66 -13.41 4.27
C ALA A 65 9.84 -12.62 5.29
N VAL A 66 10.55 -11.93 6.18
CA VAL A 66 9.94 -11.17 7.28
C VAL A 66 10.37 -9.71 7.21
N PRO A 67 9.45 -8.75 7.43
CA PRO A 67 9.81 -7.35 7.54
C PRO A 67 10.85 -7.12 8.61
N ASN A 68 11.77 -6.18 8.37
CA ASN A 68 12.66 -5.71 9.42
C ASN A 68 11.82 -5.09 10.56
N PRO A 69 12.13 -5.38 11.83
CA PRO A 69 11.46 -4.74 12.94
C PRO A 69 11.54 -3.20 12.83
N PRO A 70 10.44 -2.47 13.10
CA PRO A 70 10.48 -1.02 13.18
C PRO A 70 11.52 -0.58 14.21
N ALA A 71 12.27 0.49 13.91
CA ALA A 71 13.19 1.07 14.88
C ALA A 71 12.41 1.61 16.08
N THR A 72 12.87 1.27 17.29
CA THR A 72 12.33 1.86 18.52
C THR A 72 12.61 3.35 18.55
N LEU A 73 11.57 4.15 18.77
CA LEU A 73 11.72 5.59 18.88
C LEU A 73 12.39 5.97 20.20
N THR A 74 13.35 6.88 20.14
CA THR A 74 13.83 7.56 21.36
C THR A 74 12.72 8.44 21.94
N ALA A 75 12.85 8.85 23.21
CA ALA A 75 11.88 9.79 23.81
C ALA A 75 11.76 11.11 23.02
N GLU A 76 12.88 11.62 22.49
CA GLU A 76 12.88 12.80 21.62
C GLU A 76 12.12 12.56 20.31
N GLN A 77 12.35 11.40 19.67
CA GLN A 77 11.66 11.02 18.44
C GLN A 77 10.16 10.83 18.68
N GLN A 78 9.78 10.21 19.79
CA GLN A 78 8.38 10.04 20.19
C GLN A 78 7.69 11.39 20.39
N SER A 79 8.32 12.33 21.11
CA SER A 79 7.79 13.70 21.28
C SER A 79 7.64 14.44 19.95
N LYS A 80 8.60 14.28 19.02
CA LYS A 80 8.52 14.86 17.67
C LYS A 80 7.41 14.25 16.82
N TYR A 81 7.17 12.96 16.96
CA TYR A 81 6.03 12.28 16.34
C TYR A 81 4.71 12.84 16.86
N GLU A 82 4.55 12.96 18.17
CA GLU A 82 3.34 13.52 18.80
C GLU A 82 3.08 14.97 18.37
N SER A 83 4.13 15.80 18.34
CA SER A 83 4.05 17.17 17.86
C SER A 83 3.59 17.25 16.40
N LEU A 84 4.12 16.38 15.53
CA LEU A 84 3.67 16.32 14.14
C LEU A 84 2.24 15.79 14.03
N LEU A 85 1.87 14.77 14.80
CA LEU A 85 0.52 14.21 14.82
C LEU A 85 -0.52 15.27 15.23
N GLU A 86 -0.21 16.08 16.24
CA GLU A 86 -1.09 17.17 16.65
C GLU A 86 -1.21 18.25 15.57
N THR A 87 -0.08 18.58 14.92
CA THR A 87 -0.07 19.51 13.79
C THR A 87 -0.98 19.02 12.66
N VAL A 88 -0.90 17.74 12.25
CA VAL A 88 -1.75 17.23 11.16
C VAL A 88 -3.23 17.11 11.54
N LYS A 89 -3.54 16.87 12.82
CA LYS A 89 -4.93 16.87 13.33
C LYS A 89 -5.57 18.26 13.30
N SER A 90 -4.77 19.32 13.43
CA SER A 90 -5.26 20.70 13.35
C SER A 90 -5.61 21.18 11.94
N TRP A 91 -5.30 20.40 10.90
CA TRP A 91 -5.62 20.78 9.53
C TRP A 91 -7.10 20.56 9.24
N GLU A 92 -7.83 21.64 9.01
CA GLU A 92 -9.22 21.60 8.59
C GLU A 92 -9.34 21.47 7.06
N GLU A 93 -8.43 22.08 6.32
CA GLU A 93 -8.41 22.09 4.85
C GLU A 93 -7.03 21.73 4.28
N VAL A 94 -7.04 21.11 3.09
CA VAL A 94 -5.85 20.96 2.25
C VAL A 94 -5.89 22.02 1.16
N PRO A 95 -4.81 22.81 0.98
CA PRO A 95 -4.75 23.83 -0.06
C PRO A 95 -4.60 23.21 -1.45
N SER A 96 -4.85 24.01 -2.48
CA SER A 96 -4.58 23.64 -3.88
C SER A 96 -4.50 24.90 -4.74
N THR A 97 -3.69 24.84 -5.78
CA THR A 97 -3.58 25.86 -6.84
C THR A 97 -4.42 25.54 -8.07
N THR A 98 -5.03 24.35 -8.14
CA THR A 98 -5.82 23.88 -9.30
C THR A 98 -7.34 23.87 -9.03
N GLY A 99 -7.78 24.48 -7.93
CA GLY A 99 -9.18 24.49 -7.50
C GLY A 99 -9.65 23.19 -6.84
N ARG A 100 -8.72 22.30 -6.47
CA ARG A 100 -8.99 21.06 -5.69
C ARG A 100 -8.76 21.24 -4.19
N ASN A 101 -8.86 22.47 -3.67
CA ASN A 101 -8.77 22.75 -2.24
C ASN A 101 -10.07 22.34 -1.52
N GLY A 102 -10.02 22.23 -0.20
CA GLY A 102 -11.21 21.93 0.60
C GLY A 102 -10.91 21.09 1.85
N PRO A 103 -11.94 20.66 2.58
CA PRO A 103 -11.76 20.00 3.88
C PRO A 103 -10.94 18.72 3.79
N VAL A 104 -10.24 18.37 4.86
CA VAL A 104 -9.56 17.07 4.96
C VAL A 104 -10.60 15.95 4.90
N THR A 105 -10.38 14.98 4.00
CA THR A 105 -11.30 13.87 3.74
C THR A 105 -10.95 12.64 4.58
N GLU A 106 -11.90 11.72 4.77
CA GLU A 106 -11.62 10.45 5.47
C GLU A 106 -10.49 9.62 4.83
N SER A 107 -10.37 9.65 3.50
CA SER A 107 -9.27 8.97 2.78
C SER A 107 -7.91 9.55 3.19
N GLU A 108 -7.83 10.87 3.31
CA GLU A 108 -6.61 11.55 3.71
C GLU A 108 -6.29 11.32 5.19
N ILE A 109 -7.29 11.24 6.07
CA ILE A 109 -7.08 10.85 7.48
C ILE A 109 -6.49 9.43 7.57
N MET A 110 -7.04 8.49 6.80
CA MET A 110 -6.52 7.12 6.72
C MET A 110 -5.09 7.07 6.17
N TRP A 111 -4.76 7.94 5.20
CA TRP A 111 -3.40 8.07 4.65
C TRP A 111 -2.40 8.70 5.64
N LEU A 112 -2.87 9.58 6.53
CA LEU A 112 -2.11 10.18 7.64
C LEU A 112 -1.88 9.21 8.80
N SER A 113 -1.40 8.00 8.48
CA SER A 113 -1.06 6.93 9.42
C SER A 113 0.18 7.25 10.26
N LYS A 114 0.41 6.49 11.34
CA LYS A 114 1.63 6.61 12.16
C LYS A 114 2.89 6.48 11.32
N GLU A 115 2.96 5.41 10.52
CA GLU A 115 4.09 5.08 9.66
C GLU A 115 4.28 6.13 8.55
N CYS A 116 3.20 6.72 8.02
CA CYS A 116 3.29 7.86 7.11
C CYS A 116 4.03 9.03 7.74
N LEU A 117 3.58 9.50 8.91
CA LEU A 117 4.21 10.62 9.59
C LEU A 117 5.68 10.32 9.95
N LEU A 118 5.99 9.09 10.36
CA LEU A 118 7.35 8.66 10.65
C LEU A 118 8.26 8.66 9.40
N ARG A 119 7.76 8.28 8.22
CA ARG A 119 8.52 8.39 6.96
C ARG A 119 8.91 9.84 6.68
N TYR A 120 7.98 10.79 6.86
CA TYR A 120 8.27 12.21 6.66
C TYR A 120 9.26 12.74 7.70
N LEU A 121 9.13 12.37 8.97
CA LEU A 121 10.09 12.74 10.01
C LEU A 121 11.50 12.21 9.71
N ARG A 122 11.64 10.95 9.30
CA ARG A 122 12.95 10.41 8.90
C ARG A 122 13.52 11.18 7.71
N ALA A 123 12.71 11.44 6.70
CA ALA A 123 13.12 12.13 5.48
C ALA A 123 13.50 13.61 5.70
N THR A 124 13.03 14.24 6.78
CA THR A 124 13.41 15.60 7.19
C THR A 124 14.39 15.61 8.35
N LYS A 125 15.07 14.49 8.64
CA LYS A 125 16.03 14.38 9.74
C LYS A 125 15.43 14.85 11.08
N TRP A 126 14.16 14.53 11.30
CA TRP A 126 13.40 14.84 12.50
C TRP A 126 13.17 16.34 12.74
N HIS A 127 13.19 17.17 11.69
CA HIS A 127 12.69 18.55 11.72
C HIS A 127 11.17 18.55 11.51
N THR A 128 10.41 18.83 12.59
CA THR A 128 8.94 18.70 12.62
C THR A 128 8.24 19.70 11.70
N ALA A 129 8.68 20.96 11.66
CA ALA A 129 8.12 21.98 10.77
C ALA A 129 8.29 21.60 9.28
N ASP A 130 9.48 21.10 8.91
CA ASP A 130 9.74 20.63 7.56
C ASP A 130 8.92 19.37 7.24
N ALA A 131 8.75 18.47 8.21
CA ALA A 131 7.90 17.28 8.03
C ALA A 131 6.45 17.69 7.76
N ALA A 132 5.88 18.58 8.58
CA ALA A 132 4.53 19.11 8.40
C ALA A 132 4.34 19.75 7.01
N LYS A 133 5.29 20.60 6.59
CA LYS A 133 5.28 21.23 5.26
C LYS A 133 5.29 20.19 4.14
N ARG A 134 6.12 19.15 4.25
CA ARG A 134 6.23 18.10 3.22
C ARG A 134 5.01 17.18 3.17
N VAL A 135 4.41 16.85 4.32
CA VAL A 135 3.17 16.09 4.40
C VAL A 135 2.04 16.87 3.72
N LEU A 136 1.82 18.14 4.10
CA LEU A 136 0.78 18.98 3.52
C LEU A 136 0.99 19.22 2.02
N GLY A 137 2.24 19.44 1.60
CA GLY A 137 2.61 19.56 0.19
C GLY A 137 2.32 18.28 -0.60
N THR A 138 2.41 17.11 0.02
CA THR A 138 2.06 15.85 -0.64
C THR A 138 0.56 15.61 -0.69
N LEU A 139 -0.20 15.95 0.34
CA LEU A 139 -1.67 15.96 0.26
C LEU A 139 -2.16 16.88 -0.87
N THR A 140 -1.61 18.09 -0.94
CA THR A 140 -1.88 19.06 -2.01
C THR A 140 -1.59 18.46 -3.39
N TRP A 141 -0.38 17.91 -3.57
CA TRP A 141 0.00 17.26 -4.82
C TRP A 141 -0.89 16.07 -5.16
N ARG A 142 -1.26 15.21 -4.20
CA ARG A 142 -2.16 14.06 -4.44
C ARG A 142 -3.49 14.51 -5.03
N ARG A 143 -4.05 15.61 -4.52
CA ARG A 143 -5.25 16.23 -5.08
C ARG A 143 -5.02 16.80 -6.47
N GLU A 144 -4.01 17.65 -6.66
CA GLU A 144 -3.72 18.30 -7.94
C GLU A 144 -3.37 17.33 -9.06
N TYR A 145 -2.59 16.30 -8.74
CA TYR A 145 -2.20 15.24 -9.66
C TYR A 145 -3.33 14.26 -9.97
N GLY A 146 -4.33 14.19 -9.09
CA GLY A 146 -5.45 13.25 -9.20
C GLY A 146 -5.04 11.83 -8.91
N VAL A 147 -4.22 11.60 -7.87
CA VAL A 147 -3.74 10.25 -7.51
C VAL A 147 -4.91 9.30 -7.23
N GLU A 148 -5.95 9.78 -6.55
CA GLU A 148 -7.16 8.98 -6.29
C GLU A 148 -8.04 8.77 -7.54
N ASP A 149 -7.85 9.57 -8.59
CA ASP A 149 -8.58 9.45 -9.87
C ASP A 149 -7.92 8.42 -10.81
N LEU A 150 -6.73 7.91 -10.48
CA LEU A 150 -6.01 6.94 -11.31
C LEU A 150 -6.65 5.55 -11.16
N THR A 151 -7.19 5.02 -12.25
CA THR A 151 -7.86 3.72 -12.27
C THR A 151 -7.09 2.67 -13.06
N GLY A 152 -7.35 1.39 -12.74
CA GLY A 152 -6.82 0.26 -13.51
C GLY A 152 -7.20 0.31 -14.99
N ASP A 153 -8.43 0.73 -15.31
CA ASP A 153 -8.90 0.86 -16.69
C ASP A 153 -8.15 1.96 -17.46
N ALA A 154 -7.94 3.13 -16.83
CA ALA A 154 -7.23 4.24 -17.46
C ALA A 154 -5.74 3.90 -17.73
N MET A 155 -5.13 3.09 -16.86
CA MET A 155 -3.72 2.72 -16.93
C MET A 155 -3.46 1.41 -17.69
N SER A 156 -4.49 0.58 -17.94
CA SER A 156 -4.38 -0.70 -18.65
C SER A 156 -3.61 -0.60 -19.99
N PRO A 157 -3.88 0.38 -20.88
CA PRO A 157 -3.14 0.52 -22.15
C PRO A 157 -1.63 0.71 -21.96
N GLU A 158 -1.20 1.33 -20.86
CA GLU A 158 0.23 1.49 -20.56
C GLU A 158 0.89 0.17 -20.16
N ASN A 159 0.12 -0.83 -19.71
CA ASN A 159 0.67 -2.08 -19.19
C ASN A 159 0.36 -3.31 -20.05
N GLU A 160 -0.25 -3.19 -21.23
CA GLU A 160 -0.55 -4.32 -22.14
C GLU A 160 0.67 -5.21 -22.44
N THR A 161 1.88 -4.65 -22.40
CA THR A 161 3.13 -5.37 -22.62
C THR A 161 3.85 -5.75 -21.35
N GLY A 162 3.30 -5.55 -20.14
CA GLY A 162 3.94 -5.93 -18.88
C GLY A 162 5.26 -5.19 -18.61
N LYS A 163 5.32 -3.91 -19.00
CA LYS A 163 6.51 -3.06 -18.79
C LYS A 163 6.72 -2.72 -17.31
N GLN A 164 5.66 -2.77 -16.50
CA GLN A 164 5.74 -2.83 -15.06
C GLN A 164 4.95 -4.02 -14.50
N LEU A 165 5.48 -4.68 -13.48
CA LEU A 165 4.83 -5.81 -12.80
C LEU A 165 5.02 -5.66 -11.29
N ILE A 166 4.05 -6.11 -10.50
CA ILE A 166 4.23 -6.40 -9.08
C ILE A 166 4.12 -7.92 -8.91
N LEU A 167 5.20 -8.56 -8.49
CA LEU A 167 5.29 -10.02 -8.48
C LEU A 167 6.24 -10.53 -7.40
N GLY A 168 5.71 -11.19 -6.38
CA GLY A 168 6.52 -11.75 -5.29
C GLY A 168 7.09 -10.68 -4.36
N TYR A 169 7.90 -11.15 -3.43
CA TYR A 169 8.43 -10.39 -2.31
C TYR A 169 9.91 -10.70 -2.09
N ASP A 170 10.67 -9.69 -1.67
CA ASP A 170 12.09 -9.84 -1.34
C ASP A 170 12.29 -10.53 0.02
N ILE A 171 13.53 -10.81 0.41
CA ILE A 171 13.84 -11.49 1.68
C ILE A 171 13.39 -10.73 2.94
N ALA A 172 13.07 -9.44 2.82
CA ALA A 172 12.52 -8.62 3.90
C ALA A 172 11.01 -8.38 3.72
N ALA A 173 10.34 -9.20 2.91
CA ALA A 173 8.92 -9.09 2.58
C ALA A 173 8.51 -7.77 1.89
N ARG A 174 9.43 -7.11 1.16
CA ARG A 174 9.08 -5.97 0.30
C ARG A 174 8.37 -6.47 -0.95
N PRO A 175 7.22 -5.90 -1.36
CA PRO A 175 6.65 -6.19 -2.67
C PRO A 175 7.66 -5.83 -3.77
N CYS A 176 7.83 -6.74 -4.72
CA CYS A 176 8.78 -6.61 -5.82
C CYS A 176 8.09 -5.96 -7.03
N GLN A 177 8.45 -4.70 -7.31
CA GLN A 177 8.01 -3.97 -8.51
C GLN A 177 9.09 -4.07 -9.60
N TYR A 178 8.77 -4.78 -10.68
CA TYR A 178 9.63 -4.95 -11.84
C TYR A 178 9.41 -3.82 -12.82
N LEU A 179 10.50 -3.26 -13.34
CA LEU A 179 10.53 -2.28 -14.41
C LEU A 179 11.31 -2.86 -15.59
N ASN A 180 10.65 -2.99 -16.73
CA ASN A 180 11.22 -3.54 -17.96
C ASN A 180 11.14 -2.49 -19.09
N PRO A 181 12.03 -1.49 -19.13
CA PRO A 181 11.94 -0.42 -20.12
C PRO A 181 12.04 -0.89 -21.58
N GLY A 182 12.63 -2.06 -21.83
CA GLY A 182 12.63 -2.71 -23.16
C GLY A 182 11.25 -3.15 -23.65
N ARG A 183 10.25 -3.25 -22.76
CA ARG A 183 8.84 -3.58 -23.07
C ARG A 183 7.98 -2.34 -23.29
N GLN A 184 8.55 -1.14 -23.45
CA GLN A 184 7.78 0.08 -23.73
C GLN A 184 6.90 -0.09 -24.98
N ASN A 185 5.61 0.22 -24.84
CA ASN A 185 4.58 -0.01 -25.84
C ASN A 185 3.83 1.26 -26.27
N THR A 186 4.03 2.37 -25.57
CA THR A 186 3.32 3.63 -25.84
C THR A 186 4.29 4.75 -26.21
N GLU A 187 3.77 5.73 -26.96
CA GLU A 187 4.47 6.98 -27.21
C GLU A 187 4.62 7.81 -25.92
N PRO A 188 5.68 8.64 -25.80
CA PRO A 188 5.88 9.50 -24.66
C PRO A 188 4.66 10.38 -24.36
N SER A 189 4.12 10.28 -23.14
CA SER A 189 2.95 11.04 -22.70
C SER A 189 2.91 11.16 -21.18
N PRO A 190 2.14 12.11 -20.61
CA PRO A 190 1.93 12.20 -19.17
C PRO A 190 1.39 10.90 -18.56
N ARG A 191 0.62 10.12 -19.32
CA ARG A 191 0.06 8.83 -18.89
C ARG A 191 1.12 7.82 -18.50
N GLN A 192 2.33 7.89 -19.08
CA GLN A 192 3.44 7.01 -18.68
C GLN A 192 3.90 7.29 -17.24
N VAL A 193 3.90 8.56 -16.82
CA VAL A 193 4.24 8.97 -15.44
C VAL A 193 3.10 8.62 -14.50
N GLN A 194 1.85 8.86 -14.92
CA GLN A 194 0.66 8.44 -14.16
C GLN A 194 0.63 6.93 -13.93
N HIS A 195 0.98 6.12 -14.94
CA HIS A 195 1.09 4.67 -14.80
C HIS A 195 2.16 4.26 -13.80
N LEU A 196 3.31 4.95 -13.77
CA LEU A 196 4.32 4.70 -12.73
C LEU A 196 3.79 5.02 -11.33
N VAL A 197 3.16 6.18 -11.15
CA VAL A 197 2.55 6.59 -9.87
C VAL A 197 1.51 5.55 -9.44
N PHE A 198 0.62 5.15 -10.34
CA PHE A 198 -0.37 4.11 -10.12
C PHE A 198 0.28 2.80 -9.65
N MET A 199 1.30 2.30 -10.35
CA MET A 199 1.98 1.05 -9.96
C MET A 199 2.72 1.16 -8.62
N VAL A 200 3.20 2.35 -8.24
CA VAL A 200 3.76 2.58 -6.89
C VAL A 200 2.65 2.52 -5.83
N GLU A 201 1.48 3.14 -6.06
CA GLU A 201 0.33 3.04 -5.15
C GLU A 201 -0.13 1.57 -5.02
N GLN A 202 -0.24 0.82 -6.13
CA GLN A 202 -0.59 -0.61 -6.07
C GLN A 202 0.44 -1.43 -5.28
N SER A 203 1.74 -1.10 -5.40
CA SER A 203 2.79 -1.75 -4.61
C SER A 203 2.64 -1.45 -3.11
N ILE A 204 2.23 -0.24 -2.75
CA ILE A 204 1.95 0.15 -1.35
C ILE A 204 0.75 -0.61 -0.80
N GLN A 205 -0.29 -0.84 -1.60
CA GLN A 205 -1.46 -1.64 -1.19
C GLN A 205 -1.12 -3.10 -0.88
N LEU A 206 -0.06 -3.63 -1.52
CA LEU A 206 0.39 -5.02 -1.33
C LEU A 206 1.46 -5.18 -0.24
N MET A 207 1.80 -4.12 0.50
CA MET A 207 2.71 -4.22 1.63
C MET A 207 2.08 -5.04 2.75
N VAL A 208 2.87 -5.98 3.31
CA VAL A 208 2.48 -6.76 4.48
C VAL A 208 2.60 -5.93 5.78
N PRO A 209 1.95 -6.33 6.89
CA PRO A 209 2.11 -5.66 8.17
C PRO A 209 3.59 -5.50 8.56
N GLY A 210 3.98 -4.30 9.00
CA GLY A 210 5.37 -3.99 9.36
C GLY A 210 6.27 -3.59 8.19
N GLN A 211 5.84 -3.74 6.93
CA GLN A 211 6.61 -3.30 5.78
C GLN A 211 6.15 -1.94 5.23
N GLU A 212 7.08 -0.99 5.13
CA GLU A 212 6.82 0.35 4.53
C GLU A 212 7.48 0.59 3.15
N THR A 213 8.29 -0.36 2.66
CA THR A 213 9.20 -0.15 1.52
C THR A 213 9.00 -1.20 0.44
N LEU A 214 9.35 -0.86 -0.81
CA LEU A 214 9.31 -1.75 -1.97
C LEU A 214 10.71 -2.11 -2.46
N ALA A 215 10.81 -3.21 -3.20
CA ALA A 215 12.01 -3.61 -3.93
C ALA A 215 11.79 -3.35 -5.43
N LEU A 216 12.62 -2.51 -6.02
CA LEU A 216 12.61 -2.27 -7.47
C LEU A 216 13.50 -3.30 -8.18
N LEU A 217 13.00 -3.95 -9.21
CA LEU A 217 13.75 -4.86 -10.06
C LEU A 217 13.79 -4.33 -11.49
N ILE A 218 14.93 -3.81 -11.93
CA ILE A 218 15.04 -3.10 -13.20
C ILE A 218 15.84 -3.94 -14.19
N ASN A 219 15.22 -4.26 -15.33
CA ASN A 219 15.85 -4.99 -16.42
C ASN A 219 15.98 -4.11 -17.66
N PHE A 220 17.20 -3.63 -17.95
CA PHE A 220 17.45 -2.75 -19.10
C PHE A 220 17.68 -3.50 -20.42
N LYS A 221 17.42 -4.81 -20.47
CA LYS A 221 17.47 -5.64 -21.69
C LYS A 221 16.69 -4.96 -22.82
N SER A 222 17.35 -4.78 -23.96
CA SER A 222 16.74 -4.24 -25.17
C SER A 222 15.76 -5.25 -25.78
N SER A 223 14.84 -4.74 -26.60
CA SER A 223 13.96 -5.58 -27.42
C SER A 223 14.27 -5.40 -28.90
N LYS A 224 13.74 -6.29 -29.74
CA LYS A 224 13.91 -6.20 -31.21
C LYS A 224 13.40 -4.87 -31.78
N SER A 225 12.39 -4.27 -31.15
CA SER A 225 11.80 -2.99 -31.53
C SER A 225 12.38 -1.79 -30.79
N ARG A 226 13.19 -1.99 -29.73
CA ARG A 226 13.72 -0.89 -28.92
C ARG A 226 15.12 -1.18 -28.38
N SER A 227 16.12 -0.57 -29.01
CA SER A 227 17.52 -0.61 -28.59
C SER A 227 17.85 0.40 -27.48
N ASN A 228 17.16 1.55 -27.42
CA ASN A 228 17.34 2.55 -26.36
C ASN A 228 16.28 2.42 -25.26
N THR A 229 16.69 1.89 -24.11
CA THR A 229 15.83 1.62 -22.95
C THR A 229 15.87 2.73 -21.90
N ALA A 230 16.68 3.78 -22.11
CA ALA A 230 16.74 4.91 -21.19
C ALA A 230 15.49 5.82 -21.34
N PRO A 231 14.92 6.33 -20.23
CA PRO A 231 13.89 7.35 -20.31
C PRO A 231 14.45 8.67 -20.85
N GLY A 232 13.60 9.48 -21.47
CA GLY A 232 13.95 10.84 -21.86
C GLY A 232 14.28 11.70 -20.62
N ILE A 233 15.23 12.63 -20.73
CA ILE A 233 15.72 13.44 -19.60
C ILE A 233 14.59 14.19 -18.87
N GLY A 234 13.63 14.76 -19.61
CA GLY A 234 12.50 15.49 -19.04
C GLY A 234 11.62 14.61 -18.17
N GLN A 235 11.16 13.47 -18.71
CA GLN A 235 10.37 12.48 -17.97
C GLN A 235 11.15 11.91 -16.78
N GLY A 236 12.44 11.63 -16.95
CA GLY A 236 13.30 11.15 -15.86
C GLY A 236 13.38 12.15 -14.70
N ARG A 237 13.48 13.46 -14.99
CA ARG A 237 13.47 14.52 -13.97
C ARG A 237 12.13 14.62 -13.26
N GLU A 238 11.03 14.56 -13.99
CA GLU A 238 9.67 14.59 -13.43
C GLU A 238 9.46 13.41 -12.47
N VAL A 239 9.75 12.19 -12.92
CA VAL A 239 9.66 10.97 -12.10
C VAL A 239 10.53 11.08 -10.85
N LEU A 240 11.78 11.55 -10.99
CA LEU A 240 12.68 11.71 -9.85
C LEU A 240 12.11 12.71 -8.83
N ASN A 241 11.58 13.83 -9.30
CA ASN A 241 10.97 14.84 -8.46
C ASN A 241 9.76 14.29 -7.69
N ILE A 242 8.88 13.53 -8.35
CA ILE A 242 7.73 12.89 -7.71
C ILE A 242 8.19 11.92 -6.63
N LEU A 243 9.10 11.00 -6.95
CA LEU A 243 9.54 9.96 -6.02
C LEU A 243 10.28 10.53 -4.81
N GLN A 244 11.16 11.52 -5.01
CA GLN A 244 11.93 12.12 -3.90
C GLN A 244 11.06 13.01 -3.00
N THR A 245 10.06 13.67 -3.58
CA THR A 245 9.23 14.64 -2.85
C THR A 245 8.08 13.96 -2.13
N HIS A 246 7.33 13.12 -2.83
CA HIS A 246 6.01 12.60 -2.41
C HIS A 246 6.03 11.13 -1.97
N TYR A 247 7.12 10.40 -2.25
CA TYR A 247 7.32 9.01 -1.80
C TYR A 247 8.57 8.85 -0.92
N PRO A 248 8.74 9.68 0.13
CA PRO A 248 9.91 9.57 1.00
C PRO A 248 10.00 8.19 1.65
N GLU A 249 11.24 7.72 1.82
CA GLU A 249 11.53 6.46 2.53
C GLU A 249 10.85 5.21 1.94
N ARG A 250 10.38 5.23 0.68
CA ARG A 250 9.72 4.07 0.05
C ARG A 250 10.67 3.08 -0.61
N LEU A 251 11.86 3.53 -1.05
CA LEU A 251 12.84 2.65 -1.67
C LEU A 251 13.58 1.84 -0.61
N GLY A 252 13.33 0.53 -0.57
CA GLY A 252 14.05 -0.41 0.30
C GLY A 252 15.23 -1.10 -0.40
N ARG A 253 15.07 -1.42 -1.69
CA ARG A 253 16.11 -2.04 -2.52
C ARG A 253 15.91 -1.72 -4.00
N ALA A 254 16.99 -1.63 -4.77
CA ALA A 254 16.94 -1.66 -6.22
C ALA A 254 17.92 -2.70 -6.77
N LEU A 255 17.40 -3.67 -7.51
CA LEU A 255 18.12 -4.76 -8.13
C LEU A 255 18.13 -4.52 -9.65
N ILE A 256 19.30 -4.33 -10.23
CA ILE A 256 19.42 -3.81 -11.59
C ILE A 256 20.26 -4.77 -12.42
N ILE A 257 19.71 -5.25 -13.53
CA ILE A 257 20.36 -6.16 -14.47
C ILE A 257 20.40 -5.62 -15.90
N ASN A 258 21.30 -6.16 -16.71
CA ASN A 258 21.44 -5.86 -18.14
C ASN A 258 21.68 -4.36 -18.41
N VAL A 259 22.40 -3.69 -17.51
CA VAL A 259 22.67 -2.25 -17.57
C VAL A 259 23.53 -1.91 -18.80
N PRO A 260 23.04 -1.07 -19.74
CA PRO A 260 23.84 -0.61 -20.87
C PRO A 260 25.09 0.13 -20.39
N TRP A 261 26.20 -0.01 -21.12
CA TRP A 261 27.46 0.64 -20.75
C TRP A 261 27.33 2.17 -20.59
N VAL A 262 26.43 2.81 -21.34
CA VAL A 262 26.14 4.24 -21.23
C VAL A 262 25.48 4.61 -19.89
N VAL A 263 24.63 3.73 -19.35
CA VAL A 263 23.98 3.92 -18.03
C VAL A 263 25.02 3.81 -16.91
N TRP A 264 26.03 2.96 -17.07
CA TRP A 264 27.19 2.92 -16.16
C TRP A 264 27.97 4.24 -16.13
N GLY A 265 28.13 4.91 -17.29
CA GLY A 265 28.75 6.23 -17.36
C GLY A 265 27.95 7.29 -16.61
N PHE A 266 26.62 7.31 -16.80
CA PHE A 266 25.72 8.22 -16.09
C PHE A 266 25.75 7.98 -14.57
N PHE A 267 25.62 6.72 -14.12
CA PHE A 267 25.68 6.39 -12.70
C PHE A 267 27.00 6.78 -12.06
N LYS A 268 28.15 6.53 -12.72
CA LYS A 268 29.45 6.96 -12.19
C LYS A 268 29.55 8.48 -12.00
N LEU A 269 28.91 9.26 -12.86
CA LEU A 269 28.89 10.72 -12.77
C LEU A 269 28.03 11.23 -11.61
N ILE A 270 26.87 10.60 -11.35
CA ILE A 270 25.96 11.02 -10.29
C ILE A 270 26.26 10.40 -8.91
N THR A 271 26.98 9.27 -8.87
CA THR A 271 27.28 8.53 -7.63
C THR A 271 27.90 9.38 -6.51
N PRO A 272 28.82 10.34 -6.77
CA PRO A 272 29.35 11.21 -5.72
C PRO A 272 28.30 12.06 -5.00
N PHE A 273 27.13 12.25 -5.61
CA PHE A 273 26.01 13.04 -5.08
C PHE A 273 24.88 12.16 -4.50
N ILE A 274 25.04 10.83 -4.53
CA ILE A 274 24.10 9.88 -3.94
C ILE A 274 24.55 9.59 -2.50
N ASP A 275 23.65 9.84 -1.54
CA ASP A 275 23.89 9.53 -0.13
C ASP A 275 24.29 8.05 0.08
N PRO A 276 25.24 7.72 0.98
CA PRO A 276 25.70 6.35 1.21
C PRO A 276 24.58 5.33 1.45
N LEU A 277 23.52 5.69 2.19
CA LEU A 277 22.38 4.80 2.44
C LEU A 277 21.62 4.48 1.16
N THR A 278 21.57 5.43 0.22
CA THR A 278 20.95 5.19 -1.10
C THR A 278 21.84 4.28 -1.95
N LYS A 279 23.17 4.44 -1.88
CA LYS A 279 24.12 3.58 -2.60
C LYS A 279 24.05 2.12 -2.15
N GLU A 280 23.89 1.88 -0.84
CA GLU A 280 23.77 0.52 -0.29
C GLU A 280 22.54 -0.24 -0.81
N LYS A 281 21.46 0.48 -1.14
CA LYS A 281 20.21 -0.08 -1.67
C LYS A 281 20.34 -0.54 -3.12
N LEU A 282 21.30 -0.02 -3.90
CA LEU A 282 21.49 -0.34 -5.31
C LEU A 282 22.40 -1.57 -5.46
N LYS A 283 21.91 -2.62 -6.13
CA LYS A 283 22.67 -3.84 -6.48
C LYS A 283 22.65 -4.03 -7.98
N PHE A 284 23.83 -3.98 -8.61
CA PHE A 284 24.00 -4.07 -10.05
C PHE A 284 24.59 -5.42 -10.43
N ASN A 285 23.91 -6.18 -11.29
CA ASN A 285 24.34 -7.49 -11.79
C ASN A 285 24.87 -8.44 -10.68
N ASP A 286 24.31 -8.32 -9.47
CA ASP A 286 24.61 -9.18 -8.33
C ASP A 286 23.87 -10.54 -8.47
N ASN A 287 24.13 -11.48 -7.57
CA ASN A 287 23.29 -12.67 -7.46
C ASN A 287 21.94 -12.28 -6.86
N MET A 288 20.92 -12.13 -7.71
CA MET A 288 19.57 -11.71 -7.34
C MET A 288 18.92 -12.62 -6.29
N ARG A 289 19.31 -13.91 -6.24
CA ARG A 289 18.83 -14.91 -5.28
C ARG A 289 19.27 -14.63 -3.84
N LEU A 290 20.24 -13.75 -3.63
CA LEU A 290 20.63 -13.26 -2.29
C LEU A 290 19.63 -12.23 -1.74
N HIS A 291 18.78 -11.66 -2.60
CA HIS A 291 17.91 -10.55 -2.27
C HIS A 291 16.43 -10.91 -2.39
N VAL A 292 16.08 -11.85 -3.27
CA VAL A 292 14.71 -12.34 -3.45
C VAL A 292 14.71 -13.87 -3.37
N PRO A 293 13.83 -14.49 -2.56
CA PRO A 293 13.65 -15.93 -2.54
C PRO A 293 13.42 -16.48 -3.96
N PRO A 294 14.17 -17.49 -4.41
CA PRO A 294 14.12 -17.94 -5.80
C PRO A 294 12.73 -18.28 -6.33
N GLN A 295 11.88 -18.90 -5.51
CA GLN A 295 10.50 -19.25 -5.82
C GLN A 295 9.57 -18.04 -6.01
N GLN A 296 10.00 -16.84 -5.59
CA GLN A 296 9.29 -15.57 -5.81
C GLN A 296 10.02 -14.64 -6.79
N LEU A 297 11.17 -15.08 -7.31
CA LEU A 297 11.98 -14.32 -8.24
C LEU A 297 11.73 -14.81 -9.67
N TRP A 298 11.32 -13.89 -10.55
CA TRP A 298 11.04 -14.21 -11.94
C TRP A 298 12.27 -14.78 -12.67
N LYS A 299 12.08 -15.78 -13.54
CA LYS A 299 13.16 -16.38 -14.36
C LYS A 299 13.96 -15.37 -15.19
N GLU A 300 13.36 -14.27 -15.66
CA GLU A 300 14.10 -13.19 -16.36
C GLU A 300 15.15 -12.51 -15.45
N PHE A 301 15.04 -12.67 -14.14
CA PHE A 301 15.99 -12.25 -13.10
C PHE A 301 16.75 -13.42 -12.46
N GLN A 302 16.82 -14.58 -13.12
CA GLN A 302 17.56 -15.78 -12.67
C GLN A 302 16.99 -16.45 -11.41
N GLY A 303 15.70 -16.25 -11.14
CA GLY A 303 14.96 -17.02 -10.13
C GLY A 303 14.33 -18.29 -10.70
N ASP A 304 13.50 -18.93 -9.87
CA ASP A 304 12.84 -20.21 -10.16
C ASP A 304 11.36 -20.00 -10.57
N LEU A 305 10.81 -18.80 -10.38
CA LEU A 305 9.42 -18.50 -10.69
C LEU A 305 9.18 -18.45 -12.20
N ASP A 306 8.47 -19.46 -12.69
CA ASP A 306 7.95 -19.51 -14.05
C ASP A 306 6.72 -18.60 -14.17
N PHE A 307 6.93 -17.37 -14.62
CA PHE A 307 5.88 -16.38 -14.81
C PHE A 307 5.80 -15.94 -16.26
N GLU A 308 4.59 -15.93 -16.80
CA GLU A 308 4.26 -15.44 -18.13
C GLU A 308 3.27 -14.29 -18.02
N TYR A 309 3.59 -13.16 -18.63
CA TYR A 309 2.68 -12.02 -18.63
C TYR A 309 1.60 -12.19 -19.68
N ASP A 310 0.36 -12.29 -19.22
CA ASP A 310 -0.86 -12.31 -20.01
C ASP A 310 -1.75 -11.18 -19.49
N HIS A 311 -1.94 -10.11 -20.27
CA HIS A 311 -2.56 -8.88 -19.77
C HIS A 311 -4.00 -9.12 -19.29
N ASP A 312 -4.77 -9.90 -20.05
CA ASP A 312 -6.19 -10.17 -19.80
C ASP A 312 -6.39 -11.00 -18.51
N VAL A 313 -5.35 -11.67 -18.04
CA VAL A 313 -5.34 -12.45 -16.79
C VAL A 313 -4.71 -11.67 -15.65
N TYR A 314 -3.49 -11.15 -15.87
CA TYR A 314 -2.69 -10.52 -14.84
C TYR A 314 -3.31 -9.22 -14.33
N TRP A 315 -3.74 -8.35 -15.24
CA TRP A 315 -4.13 -6.99 -14.89
C TRP A 315 -5.41 -6.98 -14.04
N PRO A 316 -6.52 -7.66 -14.43
CA PRO A 316 -7.70 -7.74 -13.57
C PRO A 316 -7.41 -8.40 -12.22
N ALA A 317 -6.53 -9.41 -12.17
CA ALA A 317 -6.14 -10.06 -10.92
C ALA A 317 -5.41 -9.11 -9.96
N LEU A 318 -4.46 -8.31 -10.48
CA LEU A 318 -3.75 -7.30 -9.69
C LEU A 318 -4.69 -6.24 -9.14
N ILE A 319 -5.56 -5.67 -10.00
CA ILE A 319 -6.47 -4.61 -9.59
C ILE A 319 -7.41 -5.10 -8.48
N LYS A 320 -8.06 -6.25 -8.68
CA LYS A 320 -8.98 -6.83 -7.69
C LYS A 320 -8.27 -7.18 -6.37
N LEU A 321 -7.04 -7.68 -6.43
CA LEU A 321 -6.26 -7.97 -5.23
C LEU A 321 -5.95 -6.69 -4.43
N CYS A 322 -5.51 -5.62 -5.11
CA CYS A 322 -5.24 -4.34 -4.46
C CYS A 322 -6.52 -3.70 -3.89
N GLU A 323 -7.65 -3.80 -4.59
CA GLU A 323 -8.96 -3.34 -4.10
C GLU A 323 -9.41 -4.11 -2.85
N GLU A 324 -9.26 -5.44 -2.84
CA GLU A 324 -9.52 -6.27 -1.66
C GLU A 324 -8.65 -5.82 -0.48
N LYS A 325 -7.33 -5.67 -0.68
CA LYS A 325 -6.39 -5.25 0.38
C LYS A 325 -6.70 -3.85 0.91
N HIS A 326 -7.00 -2.90 0.03
CA HIS A 326 -7.40 -1.55 0.44
C HIS A 326 -8.72 -1.57 1.23
N SER A 327 -9.70 -2.38 0.80
CA SER A 327 -10.99 -2.51 1.47
C SER A 327 -10.86 -3.13 2.87
N GLU A 328 -10.04 -4.19 3.00
CA GLU A 328 -9.68 -4.78 4.30
C GLU A 328 -9.03 -3.76 5.23
N GLN A 329 -8.09 -2.97 4.69
CA GLN A 329 -7.40 -1.92 5.44
C GLN A 329 -8.37 -0.84 5.94
N ARG A 330 -9.25 -0.36 5.05
CA ARG A 330 -10.27 0.64 5.37
C ARG A 330 -11.24 0.10 6.40
N ALA A 331 -11.69 -1.15 6.28
CA ALA A 331 -12.60 -1.77 7.24
C ALA A 331 -12.01 -1.81 8.65
N ARG A 332 -10.71 -2.14 8.78
CA ARG A 332 -10.00 -2.12 10.07
C ARG A 332 -9.85 -0.71 10.62
N TRP A 333 -9.49 0.26 9.79
CA TRP A 333 -9.41 1.67 10.19
C TRP A 333 -10.76 2.24 10.67
N VAL A 334 -11.86 1.91 9.96
CA VAL A 334 -13.21 2.29 10.37
C VAL A 334 -13.59 1.63 11.70
N LYS A 335 -13.32 0.32 11.85
CA LYS A 335 -13.56 -0.40 13.11
C LYS A 335 -12.78 0.18 14.28
N ALA A 336 -11.59 0.72 14.02
CA ALA A 336 -10.76 1.39 15.01
C ALA A 336 -11.20 2.82 15.34
N GLY A 337 -12.24 3.37 14.70
CA GLY A 337 -12.74 4.71 15.01
C GLY A 337 -12.19 5.83 14.11
N LYS A 338 -11.65 5.49 12.94
CA LYS A 338 -11.22 6.47 11.91
C LYS A 338 -10.15 7.47 12.39
N HIS A 339 -9.21 7.02 13.21
CA HIS A 339 -8.22 7.89 13.84
C HIS A 339 -7.13 8.37 12.88
N TYR A 340 -6.70 9.63 13.05
CA TYR A 340 -5.40 10.10 12.59
C TYR A 340 -4.29 9.31 13.27
N GLY A 341 -3.22 9.01 12.53
CA GLY A 341 -2.06 8.32 13.09
C GLY A 341 -2.32 6.85 13.42
N GLU A 342 -3.39 6.23 12.91
CA GLU A 342 -3.60 4.80 13.09
C GLU A 342 -2.42 4.01 12.48
N SER A 343 -2.04 2.89 13.10
CA SER A 343 -0.90 2.11 12.63
C SER A 343 -1.24 1.32 11.36
N GLU A 344 -0.42 1.46 10.32
CA GLU A 344 -0.45 0.62 9.13
C GLU A 344 -0.26 -0.87 9.47
N ILE A 345 0.45 -1.20 10.55
CA ILE A 345 0.61 -2.59 11.01
C ILE A 345 -0.75 -3.13 11.45
N TYR A 346 -1.48 -2.39 12.30
CA TYR A 346 -2.83 -2.75 12.73
C TYR A 346 -3.79 -2.81 11.54
N MET A 347 -3.80 -1.75 10.71
CA MET A 347 -4.72 -1.65 9.58
C MET A 347 -4.49 -2.75 8.54
N ARG A 348 -3.28 -3.30 8.41
CA ARG A 348 -2.98 -4.43 7.52
C ARG A 348 -3.18 -5.80 8.21
N GLY A 349 -3.63 -5.83 9.46
CA GLY A 349 -3.95 -7.05 10.19
C GLY A 349 -2.79 -7.71 10.93
N GLY A 350 -1.71 -6.97 11.21
CA GLY A 350 -0.64 -7.42 12.12
C GLY A 350 -0.93 -7.10 13.59
N ASP A 351 0.02 -7.46 14.45
CA ASP A 351 -0.15 -7.51 15.92
C ASP A 351 0.01 -6.16 16.65
N ALA A 352 -0.05 -5.04 15.93
CA ALA A 352 -0.03 -3.72 16.58
C ALA A 352 -1.40 -3.39 17.17
N SER A 353 -1.42 -2.75 18.34
CA SER A 353 -2.65 -2.20 18.92
C SER A 353 -3.13 -0.98 18.12
N SER A 354 -4.45 -0.81 18.03
CA SER A 354 -5.04 0.43 17.51
C SER A 354 -4.74 1.59 18.46
N VAL A 355 -4.52 2.79 17.91
CA VAL A 355 -4.30 4.01 18.71
C VAL A 355 -5.45 4.30 19.68
N GLY A 356 -6.69 3.98 19.30
CA GLY A 356 -7.87 4.18 20.15
C GLY A 356 -8.00 3.21 21.34
N SER A 357 -7.20 2.13 21.36
CA SER A 357 -7.22 1.16 22.46
C SER A 357 -6.37 1.59 23.68
N VAL A 358 -5.42 2.51 23.49
CA VAL A 358 -4.55 3.01 24.56
C VAL A 358 -5.31 3.96 25.51
N THR A 359 -6.40 4.57 25.06
CA THR A 359 -7.24 5.47 25.89
C THR A 359 -8.25 4.75 26.78
N GLY A 360 -8.32 3.41 26.75
CA GLY A 360 -9.28 2.61 27.53
C GLY A 360 -8.74 1.94 28.78
N GLN A 361 -7.47 2.18 29.16
CA GLN A 361 -6.79 1.45 30.23
C GLN A 361 -6.15 2.38 31.28
N GLU A 362 -6.86 3.44 31.67
CA GLU A 362 -6.56 4.23 32.88
C GLU A 362 -7.85 4.56 33.66
N THR A 363 -8.60 3.54 34.09
CA THR A 363 -9.45 3.61 35.29
C THR A 363 -9.79 2.18 35.70
N GLY A 364 -9.09 1.65 36.70
CA GLY A 364 -9.33 0.31 37.23
C GLY A 364 -8.64 0.13 38.58
N ASP A 365 -9.33 0.60 39.61
CA ASP A 365 -9.24 0.22 41.03
C ASP A 365 -7.87 -0.12 41.62
N ALA A 366 -7.29 0.88 42.29
CA ALA A 366 -6.46 0.60 43.47
C ALA A 366 -7.40 0.12 44.60
N PRO A 367 -7.15 -1.03 45.24
CA PRO A 367 -7.82 -1.36 46.49
C PRO A 367 -7.35 -0.38 47.55
N ASP A 368 -8.29 0.40 48.07
CA ASP A 368 -8.18 1.12 49.32
C ASP A 368 -8.08 0.08 50.44
N ASP A 369 -6.87 -0.10 50.98
CA ASP A 369 -6.65 -0.90 52.18
C ASP A 369 -6.08 0.02 53.26
N THR A 370 -7.00 0.77 53.87
CA THR A 370 -6.79 1.39 55.18
C THR A 370 -7.89 0.86 56.11
N ASP A 371 -7.56 -0.07 57.00
CA ASP A 371 -7.50 0.19 58.45
C ASP A 371 -7.25 -1.10 59.25
N ASP A 372 -6.59 -0.90 60.39
CA ASP A 372 -6.67 -1.65 61.62
C ASP A 372 -5.84 -2.95 61.80
N THR A 373 -4.65 -2.80 62.39
CA THR A 373 -4.36 -3.43 63.70
C THR A 373 -3.09 -2.82 64.32
N LEU A 374 -3.30 -1.88 65.23
CA LEU A 374 -2.40 -1.58 66.34
C LEU A 374 -2.48 -2.71 67.37
N GLU A 375 -1.43 -3.53 67.51
CA GLU A 375 -0.91 -3.90 68.83
C GLU A 375 0.32 -4.83 68.76
N LYS A 376 1.28 -4.55 69.66
CA LYS A 376 2.44 -5.34 70.12
C LYS A 376 3.77 -5.14 69.38
N GLY A 377 4.72 -4.55 70.12
CA GLY A 377 6.15 -4.83 69.90
C GLY A 377 7.12 -3.67 70.05
N LYS A 378 7.00 -2.82 71.09
CA LYS A 378 8.18 -2.10 71.62
C LYS A 378 9.09 -3.13 72.27
N GLU A 379 10.34 -3.21 71.79
CA GLU A 379 11.60 -3.49 72.52
C GLU A 379 12.61 -4.22 71.63
N ALA A 380 13.64 -3.51 71.17
CA ALA A 380 15.05 -3.85 71.37
C ALA A 380 15.95 -2.92 70.53
N LEU A 381 16.71 -2.09 71.26
CA LEU A 381 17.76 -1.22 70.77
C LEU A 381 19.00 -2.02 70.30
N GLU A 382 19.72 -1.38 69.37
CA GLU A 382 21.19 -1.24 69.30
C GLU A 382 22.08 -2.31 69.94
N THR A 383 22.81 -3.06 69.10
CA THR A 383 24.26 -3.38 69.17
C THR A 383 24.55 -4.27 67.95
N VAL A 384 25.59 -4.15 67.12
CA VAL A 384 27.02 -3.93 67.38
C VAL A 384 27.66 -3.34 66.10
N LYS A 385 28.42 -2.25 66.26
CA LYS A 385 29.59 -1.97 65.43
C LYS A 385 30.76 -2.71 66.04
N GLU A 386 31.42 -3.55 65.26
CA GLU A 386 32.89 -3.71 65.20
C GLU A 386 33.26 -4.31 63.84
#